data_AF-A0A541B4L3-F1
#
_entry.id   AF-A0A541B4L3-F1
#
_cell.length_a   1.000
_cell.length_b   1.000
_cell.length_c   1.000
_cell.angle_alpha   90.00
_cell.angle_beta   90.00
_cell.angle_gamma   90.00
#
_symmetry.space_group_name_H-M   'P 1'
#
loop_
_entity.id
_entity.type
_entity.pdbx_description
1 polymer ?
#
loop_
_entity_poly.entity_id
_entity_poly.type
_entity_poly.pdbx_seq_one_letter_code
_entity_poly.pdbx_strand_id
1 'polypeptide(L)'
;MDQRTLDDRLARASAAARDRGSEISIALLDRRTGQYAGSADTTPVTTASVAKLFIADALLYRESSTKTPLSQDDRDLIEHMLESSDDDAANELWNEHGASDLVADVIGRYRLTATSEPYDGNWWNTETTAADLVGYYSGLLDGRGGLERGGRQDMLGYLEAAKATAADGYDQRFGIPDGLPGESTVAVKQGWMCCIANQWLHLSTGLVGAGNRYVLVVASREDVDYPDGWPTVTVEVDDDRSDEPRDEPAGADEPTVASTPTEVTSPVPTATPTTTARPHHYVQVRQYPDTTVTTASDDASAAHARETMTDVVRILFPEGRID
;
A
#
# COMPACT_ATOMS: atom_id res chain seq x y z
N MET A 1 -21.11 19.69 -6.14
CA MET A 1 -21.48 19.70 -4.70
C MET A 1 -20.92 20.97 -4.06
N ASP A 2 -21.64 21.64 -3.17
CA ASP A 2 -21.04 22.76 -2.41
C ASP A 2 -20.02 22.24 -1.37
N GLN A 3 -19.04 23.07 -1.00
CA GLN A 3 -17.94 22.67 -0.13
C GLN A 3 -18.40 22.23 1.26
N ARG A 4 -19.40 22.90 1.85
CA ARG A 4 -19.87 22.61 3.20
C ARG A 4 -20.50 21.22 3.27
N THR A 5 -21.33 20.89 2.29
CA THR A 5 -21.92 19.56 2.16
C THR A 5 -20.83 18.49 2.05
N LEU A 6 -19.79 18.74 1.26
CA LEU A 6 -18.68 17.79 1.10
C LEU A 6 -17.89 17.62 2.41
N ASP A 7 -17.58 18.70 3.11
CA ASP A 7 -16.88 18.67 4.40
C ASP A 7 -17.68 17.89 5.46
N ASP A 8 -19.00 18.11 5.54
CA ASP A 8 -19.89 17.37 6.43
C ASP A 8 -19.91 15.87 6.10
N ARG A 9 -19.88 15.50 4.81
CA ARG A 9 -19.82 14.10 4.37
C ARG A 9 -18.46 13.47 4.67
N LEU A 10 -17.35 14.18 4.47
CA LEU A 10 -16.00 13.74 4.86
C LEU A 10 -15.94 13.44 6.36
N ALA A 11 -16.43 14.36 7.19
CA ALA A 11 -16.46 14.17 8.64
C ALA A 11 -17.28 12.93 9.05
N ARG A 12 -18.45 12.73 8.44
CA ARG A 12 -19.31 11.55 8.69
C ARG A 12 -18.65 10.25 8.24
N ALA A 13 -18.01 10.23 7.08
CA ALA A 13 -17.33 9.05 6.57
C ALA A 13 -16.16 8.66 7.49
N SER A 14 -15.35 9.63 7.91
CA SER A 14 -14.25 9.41 8.84
C SER A 14 -14.72 8.98 10.23
N ALA A 15 -15.87 9.46 10.71
CA ALA A 15 -16.45 8.98 11.96
C ALA A 15 -16.93 7.53 11.86
N ALA A 16 -17.67 7.19 10.80
CA ALA A 16 -18.18 5.84 10.57
C ALA A 16 -17.04 4.80 10.41
N ALA A 17 -15.94 5.17 9.75
CA ALA A 17 -14.75 4.33 9.66
C ALA A 17 -14.12 4.07 11.04
N ARG A 18 -13.99 5.11 11.89
CA ARG A 18 -13.45 4.97 13.24
C ARG A 18 -14.29 4.07 14.14
N ASP A 19 -15.61 4.14 14.02
CA ASP A 19 -16.53 3.25 14.76
C ASP A 19 -16.32 1.76 14.39
N ARG A 20 -15.66 1.49 13.27
CA ARG A 20 -15.27 0.17 12.76
C ARG A 20 -13.80 -0.18 13.00
N GLY A 21 -13.08 0.60 13.81
CA GLY A 21 -11.65 0.39 14.06
C GLY A 21 -10.73 0.80 12.91
N SER A 22 -11.21 1.69 12.02
CA SER A 22 -10.48 2.12 10.84
C SER A 22 -10.09 3.59 10.87
N GLU A 23 -8.80 3.86 10.62
CA GLU A 23 -8.30 5.19 10.32
C GLU A 23 -8.30 5.41 8.80
N ILE A 24 -9.08 6.39 8.33
CA ILE A 24 -9.26 6.67 6.91
C ILE A 24 -8.57 7.99 6.49
N SER A 25 -7.91 7.97 5.35
CA SER A 25 -7.42 9.15 4.62
C SER A 25 -8.23 9.29 3.33
N ILE A 26 -8.75 10.48 3.05
CA ILE A 26 -9.61 10.74 1.89
C ILE A 26 -9.11 12.01 1.20
N ALA A 27 -8.95 11.97 -0.12
CA ALA A 27 -8.69 13.14 -0.94
C ALA A 27 -9.56 13.12 -2.20
N LEU A 28 -10.20 14.25 -2.51
CA LEU A 28 -11.05 14.44 -3.68
C LEU A 28 -10.64 15.71 -4.43
N LEU A 29 -10.43 15.60 -5.73
CA LEU A 29 -10.22 16.72 -6.64
C LEU A 29 -11.28 16.71 -7.74
N ASP A 30 -12.04 17.80 -7.88
CA ASP A 30 -12.78 18.12 -9.10
C ASP A 30 -11.85 18.86 -10.06
N ARG A 31 -11.32 18.18 -11.07
CA ARG A 31 -10.36 18.77 -12.03
C ARG A 31 -10.97 19.86 -12.90
N ARG A 32 -12.31 19.92 -13.02
CA ARG A 32 -12.97 20.95 -13.83
C ARG A 32 -13.02 22.28 -13.10
N THR A 33 -13.26 22.27 -11.78
CA THR A 33 -13.41 23.49 -10.97
C THR A 33 -12.16 23.82 -10.18
N GLY A 34 -11.25 22.86 -10.00
CA GLY A 34 -10.11 22.96 -9.10
C GLY A 34 -10.48 22.80 -7.62
N GLN A 35 -11.74 22.46 -7.32
CA GLN A 35 -12.18 22.24 -5.94
C GLN A 35 -11.50 20.99 -5.38
N TYR A 36 -10.84 21.15 -4.25
CA TYR A 36 -10.17 20.08 -3.52
C TYR A 36 -10.75 19.97 -2.11
N ALA A 37 -10.95 18.74 -1.64
CA ALA A 37 -11.32 18.47 -0.27
C ALA A 37 -10.59 17.22 0.24
N GLY A 38 -10.21 17.22 1.50
CA GLY A 38 -9.45 16.12 2.11
C GLY A 38 -9.74 15.94 3.58
N SER A 39 -9.51 14.73 4.07
CA SER A 39 -9.54 14.36 5.49
C SER A 39 -8.36 13.45 5.75
N ALA A 40 -7.44 13.86 6.63
CA ALA A 40 -6.19 13.14 6.91
C ALA A 40 -5.39 12.82 5.63
N ASP A 41 -5.55 13.63 4.58
CA ASP A 41 -5.03 13.41 3.24
C ASP A 41 -3.52 13.53 3.13
N THR A 42 -2.87 14.11 4.14
CA THR A 42 -1.41 14.18 4.28
C THR A 42 -0.83 13.11 5.21
N THR A 43 -1.65 12.19 5.72
CA THR A 43 -1.18 11.09 6.56
C THR A 43 -0.40 10.09 5.69
N PRO A 44 0.85 9.75 6.04
CA PRO A 44 1.63 8.76 5.30
C PRO A 44 0.94 7.40 5.28
N VAL A 45 0.95 6.74 4.14
CA VAL A 45 0.39 5.42 3.93
C VAL A 45 1.27 4.62 2.98
N THR A 46 1.49 3.35 3.32
CA THR A 46 2.11 2.40 2.40
C THR A 46 1.19 2.19 1.20
N THR A 47 1.73 2.01 0.02
CA THR A 47 0.94 1.96 -1.23
C THR A 47 0.37 0.58 -1.53
N ALA A 48 1.03 -0.49 -1.07
CA ALA A 48 0.78 -1.83 -1.56
C ALA A 48 0.73 -1.85 -3.11
N SER A 49 -0.26 -2.50 -3.71
CA SER A 49 -0.44 -2.56 -5.16
C SER A 49 -0.68 -1.22 -5.87
N VAL A 50 -0.87 -0.10 -5.16
CA VAL A 50 -0.91 1.23 -5.79
C VAL A 50 0.46 1.64 -6.36
N ALA A 51 1.58 1.13 -5.81
CA ALA A 51 2.93 1.41 -6.35
C ALA A 51 3.14 0.94 -7.80
N LYS A 52 2.33 -0.03 -8.26
CA LYS A 52 2.35 -0.51 -9.65
C LYS A 52 2.05 0.59 -10.68
N LEU A 53 1.32 1.64 -10.28
CA LEU A 53 1.16 2.85 -11.08
C LEU A 53 2.51 3.49 -11.41
N PHE A 54 3.40 3.55 -10.42
CA PHE A 54 4.71 4.18 -10.57
C PHE A 54 5.65 3.32 -11.41
N ILE A 55 5.58 1.99 -11.26
CA ILE A 55 6.31 1.04 -12.12
C ILE A 55 5.91 1.25 -13.58
N ALA A 56 4.63 1.13 -13.91
CA ALA A 56 4.15 1.26 -15.28
C ALA A 56 4.44 2.65 -15.88
N ASP A 57 4.22 3.71 -15.11
CA ASP A 57 4.48 5.10 -15.53
C ASP A 57 5.96 5.30 -15.88
N ALA A 58 6.89 4.86 -15.02
CA ALA A 58 8.31 4.97 -15.28
C ALA A 58 8.75 4.21 -16.54
N LEU A 59 8.21 3.02 -16.78
CA LEU A 59 8.55 2.21 -17.96
C LEU A 59 8.03 2.85 -19.25
N LEU A 60 6.77 3.28 -19.29
CA LEU A 60 6.19 3.97 -20.44
C LEU A 60 6.88 5.32 -20.70
N TYR A 61 7.34 6.00 -19.65
CA TYR A 61 8.13 7.21 -19.78
C TYR A 61 9.53 6.92 -20.35
N ARG A 62 10.20 5.86 -19.89
CA ARG A 62 11.51 5.43 -20.40
C ARG A 62 11.44 5.01 -21.87
N GLU A 63 10.40 4.31 -22.27
CA GLU A 63 10.17 3.95 -23.68
C GLU A 63 10.18 5.18 -24.59
N SER A 64 9.35 6.16 -24.26
CA SER A 64 9.19 7.38 -25.05
C SER A 64 10.46 8.26 -25.02
N SER A 65 11.06 8.44 -23.84
CA SER A 65 12.23 9.31 -23.66
C SER A 65 13.51 8.75 -24.28
N THR A 66 13.71 7.43 -24.24
CA THR A 66 14.88 6.77 -24.85
C THR A 66 14.67 6.35 -26.29
N LYS A 67 13.42 6.40 -26.78
CA LYS A 67 12.99 5.88 -28.08
C LYS A 67 13.31 4.39 -28.26
N THR A 68 13.37 3.65 -27.15
CA THR A 68 13.55 2.20 -27.14
C THR A 68 12.23 1.59 -26.77
N PRO A 69 11.57 0.86 -27.70
CA PRO A 69 10.30 0.21 -27.40
C PRO A 69 10.44 -0.76 -26.23
N LEU A 70 9.42 -0.82 -25.37
CA LEU A 70 9.26 -1.93 -24.45
C LEU A 70 9.11 -3.23 -25.22
N SER A 71 9.58 -4.33 -24.63
CA SER A 71 9.34 -5.65 -25.20
C SER A 71 7.83 -5.95 -25.20
N GLN A 72 7.38 -6.90 -26.03
CA GLN A 72 5.98 -7.31 -25.98
C GLN A 72 5.66 -7.96 -24.61
N ASP A 73 6.62 -8.71 -24.06
CA ASP A 73 6.48 -9.36 -22.76
C ASP A 73 6.30 -8.29 -21.66
N ASP A 74 7.12 -7.23 -21.64
CA ASP A 74 7.00 -6.13 -20.66
C ASP A 74 5.62 -5.46 -20.75
N ARG A 75 5.08 -5.31 -21.96
CA ARG A 75 3.74 -4.73 -22.17
C ARG A 75 2.64 -5.62 -21.62
N ASP A 76 2.72 -6.92 -21.87
CA ASP A 76 1.78 -7.91 -21.35
C ASP A 76 1.87 -7.96 -19.80
N LEU A 77 3.07 -7.84 -19.23
CA LEU A 77 3.27 -7.74 -17.79
C LEU A 77 2.64 -6.44 -17.22
N ILE A 78 2.80 -5.29 -17.89
CA ILE A 78 2.16 -4.03 -17.47
C ILE A 78 0.63 -4.17 -17.47
N GLU A 79 0.06 -4.79 -18.51
CA GLU A 79 -1.38 -5.04 -18.61
C GLU A 79 -1.88 -5.88 -17.43
N HIS A 80 -1.28 -7.05 -17.18
CA HIS A 80 -1.68 -7.93 -16.07
C HIS A 80 -1.46 -7.27 -14.71
N MET A 81 -0.34 -6.57 -14.52
CA MET A 81 0.01 -5.86 -13.31
C MET A 81 -1.03 -4.77 -12.96
N LEU A 82 -1.54 -4.04 -13.94
CA LEU A 82 -2.50 -2.96 -13.69
C LEU A 82 -3.95 -3.45 -13.66
N GLU A 83 -4.36 -4.35 -14.56
CA GLU A 83 -5.74 -4.83 -14.64
C GLU A 83 -6.09 -5.82 -13.52
N SER A 84 -5.21 -6.81 -13.29
CA SER A 84 -5.43 -7.89 -12.33
C SER A 84 -4.57 -7.76 -11.08
N SER A 85 -3.85 -6.64 -10.94
CA SER A 85 -2.95 -6.40 -9.79
C SER A 85 -1.90 -7.50 -9.60
N ASP A 86 -1.45 -8.14 -10.68
CA ASP A 86 -0.53 -9.28 -10.64
C ASP A 86 0.82 -8.90 -9.99
N ASP A 87 1.17 -9.62 -8.91
CA ASP A 87 2.41 -9.42 -8.15
C ASP A 87 3.64 -10.02 -8.84
N ASP A 88 3.49 -11.15 -9.54
CA ASP A 88 4.58 -11.77 -10.27
C ASP A 88 5.01 -10.85 -11.42
N ALA A 89 4.04 -10.27 -12.13
CA ALA A 89 4.32 -9.28 -13.16
C ALA A 89 4.99 -8.01 -12.60
N ALA A 90 4.56 -7.53 -11.44
CA ALA A 90 5.21 -6.40 -10.78
C ALA A 90 6.64 -6.73 -10.35
N ASN A 91 6.87 -7.93 -9.79
CA ASN A 91 8.18 -8.37 -9.35
C ASN A 91 9.17 -8.48 -10.52
N GLU A 92 8.73 -9.03 -11.67
CA GLU A 92 9.56 -9.12 -12.87
C GLU A 92 9.95 -7.73 -13.37
N LEU A 93 8.97 -6.87 -13.62
CA LEU A 93 9.21 -5.50 -14.08
C LEU A 93 10.07 -4.68 -13.10
N TRP A 94 9.83 -4.82 -11.79
CA TRP A 94 10.60 -4.16 -10.75
C TRP A 94 12.08 -4.57 -10.76
N ASN A 95 12.32 -5.88 -10.76
CA ASN A 95 13.67 -6.42 -10.67
C ASN A 95 14.50 -6.16 -11.95
N GLU A 96 13.87 -6.23 -13.11
CA GLU A 96 14.57 -6.05 -14.38
C GLU A 96 14.88 -4.59 -14.71
N HIS A 97 14.01 -3.66 -14.29
CA HIS A 97 14.09 -2.26 -14.73
C HIS A 97 14.60 -1.29 -13.66
N GLY A 98 15.31 -1.79 -12.64
CA GLY A 98 16.06 -0.93 -11.71
C GLY A 98 15.35 -0.58 -10.40
N ALA A 99 14.33 -1.36 -10.02
CA ALA A 99 13.73 -1.34 -8.70
C ALA A 99 13.32 0.08 -8.24
N SER A 100 13.82 0.55 -7.09
CA SER A 100 13.47 1.85 -6.49
C SER A 100 13.71 3.06 -7.41
N ASP A 101 14.61 2.95 -8.39
CA ASP A 101 14.84 4.01 -9.38
C ASP A 101 13.57 4.33 -10.20
N LEU A 102 12.66 3.36 -10.35
CA LEU A 102 11.35 3.57 -11.00
C LEU A 102 10.48 4.54 -10.19
N VAL A 103 10.46 4.38 -8.87
CA VAL A 103 9.70 5.25 -7.96
C VAL A 103 10.36 6.61 -7.84
N ALA A 104 11.69 6.66 -7.73
CA ALA A 104 12.46 7.91 -7.67
C ALA A 104 12.22 8.79 -8.91
N ASP A 105 12.17 8.18 -10.10
CA ASP A 105 11.86 8.86 -11.36
C ASP A 105 10.47 9.50 -11.34
N VAL A 106 9.44 8.75 -10.91
CA VAL A 106 8.06 9.25 -10.80
C VAL A 106 7.97 10.38 -9.76
N ILE A 107 8.58 10.23 -8.58
CA ILE A 107 8.63 11.27 -7.54
C ILE A 107 9.18 12.58 -8.14
N GLY A 108 10.31 12.50 -8.85
CA GLY A 108 10.94 13.67 -9.46
C GLY A 108 10.08 14.33 -10.53
N ARG A 109 9.49 13.54 -11.44
CA ARG A 109 8.68 14.05 -12.56
C ARG A 109 7.37 14.68 -12.11
N TYR A 110 6.70 14.06 -11.14
CA TYR A 110 5.41 14.51 -10.64
C TYR A 110 5.50 15.49 -9.46
N ARG A 111 6.69 15.64 -8.86
CA ARG A 111 6.96 16.47 -7.67
C ARG A 111 6.16 15.99 -6.45
N LEU A 112 6.15 14.68 -6.22
CA LEU A 112 5.46 14.05 -5.10
C LEU A 112 6.28 14.24 -3.82
N THR A 113 5.97 15.25 -3.01
CA THR A 113 6.83 15.68 -1.90
C THR A 113 6.69 14.85 -0.63
N ALA A 114 5.63 14.04 -0.54
CA ALA A 114 5.34 13.16 0.59
C ALA A 114 5.29 11.68 0.17
N THR A 115 5.87 11.36 -0.99
CA THR A 115 6.05 10.01 -1.49
C THR A 115 7.53 9.66 -1.45
N SER A 116 7.86 8.47 -0.98
CA SER A 116 9.23 8.00 -0.86
C SER A 116 9.37 6.57 -1.36
N GLU A 117 10.57 6.27 -1.87
CA GLU A 117 11.00 4.91 -2.20
C GLU A 117 10.79 3.96 -1.01
N PRO A 118 10.60 2.65 -1.27
CA PRO A 118 10.45 1.68 -0.20
C PRO A 118 11.73 1.57 0.63
N TYR A 119 11.57 1.50 1.95
CA TYR A 119 12.71 1.46 2.89
C TYR A 119 13.54 0.16 2.82
N ASP A 120 12.98 -0.89 2.23
CA ASP A 120 13.52 -2.25 2.18
C ASP A 120 13.71 -2.77 0.75
N GLY A 121 13.50 -1.93 -0.27
CA GLY A 121 13.61 -2.31 -1.67
C GLY A 121 12.42 -3.09 -2.23
N ASN A 122 11.37 -3.28 -1.43
CA ASN A 122 10.16 -3.97 -1.86
C ASN A 122 9.11 -2.95 -2.33
N TRP A 123 8.73 -3.00 -3.61
CA TRP A 123 7.88 -1.97 -4.23
C TRP A 123 6.58 -1.69 -3.49
N TRP A 124 5.96 -2.71 -2.87
CA TRP A 124 4.70 -2.57 -2.13
C TRP A 124 4.84 -1.69 -0.88
N ASN A 125 6.06 -1.54 -0.35
CA ASN A 125 6.39 -0.70 0.80
C ASN A 125 6.69 0.75 0.46
N THR A 126 6.50 1.16 -0.80
CA THR A 126 6.54 2.58 -1.21
C THR A 126 5.53 3.35 -0.35
N GLU A 127 5.96 4.44 0.28
CA GLU A 127 5.09 5.30 1.10
C GLU A 127 4.61 6.50 0.28
N THR A 128 3.38 6.94 0.53
CA THR A 128 2.76 8.09 -0.12
C THR A 128 1.73 8.76 0.79
N THR A 129 0.98 9.73 0.25
CA THR A 129 -0.20 10.31 0.90
C THR A 129 -1.36 10.37 -0.09
N ALA A 130 -2.60 10.50 0.40
CA ALA A 130 -3.75 10.65 -0.50
C ALA A 130 -3.64 11.93 -1.36
N ALA A 131 -3.08 13.00 -0.79
CA ALA A 131 -2.81 14.25 -1.50
C ALA A 131 -1.80 14.07 -2.65
N ASP A 132 -0.70 13.33 -2.42
CA ASP A 132 0.29 13.05 -3.47
C ASP A 132 -0.29 12.16 -4.57
N LEU A 133 -1.10 11.15 -4.23
CA LEU A 133 -1.78 10.33 -5.23
C LEU A 133 -2.76 11.15 -6.08
N VAL A 134 -3.48 12.12 -5.48
CA VAL A 134 -4.27 13.09 -6.26
C VAL A 134 -3.39 13.91 -7.20
N GLY A 135 -2.23 14.36 -6.71
CA GLY A 135 -1.22 15.07 -7.49
C GLY A 135 -0.72 14.26 -8.69
N TYR A 136 -0.45 12.97 -8.48
CA TYR A 136 -0.03 11.99 -9.49
C TYR A 136 -1.11 11.83 -10.57
N TYR A 137 -2.33 11.42 -10.21
CA TYR A 137 -3.43 11.20 -11.16
C TYR A 137 -3.77 12.46 -11.97
N SER A 138 -3.83 13.62 -11.31
CA SER A 138 -4.03 14.90 -11.98
C SER A 138 -2.89 15.20 -12.95
N GLY A 139 -1.64 14.93 -12.54
CA GLY A 139 -0.47 15.13 -13.38
C GLY A 139 -0.41 14.18 -14.56
N LEU A 140 -0.89 12.95 -14.38
CA LEU A 140 -0.96 11.91 -15.40
C LEU A 140 -1.87 12.39 -16.50
N LEU A 141 -3.10 12.82 -16.16
CA LEU A 141 -4.06 13.32 -17.14
C LEU A 141 -3.56 14.56 -17.89
N ASP A 142 -2.94 15.50 -17.18
CA ASP A 142 -2.47 16.76 -17.78
C ASP A 142 -1.12 16.61 -18.51
N GLY A 143 -0.41 15.50 -18.31
CA GLY A 143 0.91 15.24 -18.90
C GLY A 143 2.06 15.95 -18.19
N ARG A 144 1.82 16.45 -16.96
CA ARG A 144 2.84 17.15 -16.15
C ARG A 144 4.01 16.24 -15.79
N GLY A 145 3.78 14.93 -15.67
CA GLY A 145 4.82 13.93 -15.44
C GLY A 145 5.63 13.55 -16.68
N GLY A 146 5.36 14.13 -17.85
CA GLY A 146 6.15 13.91 -19.07
C GLY A 146 5.77 12.68 -19.90
N LEU A 147 4.83 11.84 -19.43
CA LEU A 147 4.27 10.77 -20.26
C LEU A 147 3.63 11.33 -21.54
N GLU A 148 4.02 10.76 -22.68
CA GLU A 148 3.39 11.07 -23.95
C GLU A 148 1.90 10.69 -23.95
N ARG A 149 1.15 11.23 -24.92
CA ARG A 149 -0.29 10.95 -25.02
C ARG A 149 -0.58 9.44 -25.12
N GLY A 150 0.23 8.67 -25.84
CA GLY A 150 0.09 7.22 -25.96
C GLY A 150 0.18 6.53 -24.59
N GLY A 151 1.30 6.70 -23.88
CA GLY A 151 1.47 6.10 -22.55
C GLY A 151 0.39 6.53 -21.54
N ARG A 152 -0.10 7.78 -21.62
CA ARG A 152 -1.25 8.21 -20.79
C ARG A 152 -2.55 7.47 -21.15
N GLN A 153 -2.78 7.21 -22.42
CA GLN A 153 -3.95 6.45 -22.89
C GLN A 153 -3.83 4.98 -22.50
N ASP A 154 -2.63 4.40 -22.55
CA ASP A 154 -2.37 3.03 -22.09
C ASP A 154 -2.66 2.91 -20.60
N MET A 155 -2.07 3.78 -19.76
CA MET A 155 -2.36 3.83 -18.31
C MET A 155 -3.85 3.92 -18.03
N LEU A 156 -4.56 4.84 -18.71
CA LEU A 156 -6.01 4.97 -18.54
C LEU A 156 -6.77 3.71 -18.96
N GLY A 157 -6.41 3.12 -20.09
CA GLY A 157 -7.04 1.90 -20.61
C GLY A 157 -6.94 0.76 -19.61
N TYR A 158 -5.75 0.50 -19.06
CA TYR A 158 -5.56 -0.56 -18.07
C TYR A 158 -6.36 -0.31 -16.78
N LEU A 159 -6.40 0.93 -16.29
CA LEU A 159 -7.16 1.27 -15.08
C LEU A 159 -8.68 1.20 -15.29
N GLU A 160 -9.18 1.55 -16.49
CA GLU A 160 -10.59 1.37 -16.87
C GLU A 160 -10.93 -0.13 -17.07
N ALA A 161 -9.94 -0.95 -17.40
CA ALA A 161 -10.08 -2.39 -17.60
C ALA A 161 -9.80 -3.24 -16.34
N ALA A 162 -9.60 -2.60 -15.18
CA ALA A 162 -9.38 -3.24 -13.90
C ALA A 162 -10.40 -4.37 -13.66
N LYS A 163 -9.89 -5.59 -13.39
CA LYS A 163 -10.72 -6.77 -13.19
C LYS A 163 -11.37 -6.73 -11.81
N ALA A 164 -12.58 -7.28 -11.72
CA ALA A 164 -13.27 -7.45 -10.44
C ALA A 164 -12.47 -8.33 -9.46
N THR A 165 -11.72 -9.30 -9.97
CA THR A 165 -10.93 -10.25 -9.20
C THR A 165 -9.48 -10.14 -9.64
N ALA A 166 -8.57 -9.98 -8.67
CA ALA A 166 -7.14 -9.90 -8.90
C ALA A 166 -6.54 -11.28 -9.25
N ALA A 167 -5.28 -11.31 -9.67
CA ALA A 167 -4.54 -12.53 -10.00
C ALA A 167 -4.42 -13.47 -8.79
N ASP A 168 -4.31 -12.89 -7.59
CA ASP A 168 -4.36 -13.59 -6.32
C ASP A 168 -5.80 -13.90 -5.88
N GLY A 169 -6.83 -13.72 -6.70
CA GLY A 169 -8.23 -13.98 -6.31
C GLY A 169 -8.89 -12.90 -5.46
N TYR A 170 -8.16 -11.87 -4.99
CA TYR A 170 -8.73 -10.81 -4.15
C TYR A 170 -9.80 -10.00 -4.89
N ASP A 171 -10.91 -9.68 -4.23
CA ASP A 171 -11.95 -8.84 -4.82
C ASP A 171 -11.48 -7.39 -4.85
N GLN A 172 -11.36 -6.83 -6.05
CA GLN A 172 -10.90 -5.47 -6.30
C GLN A 172 -12.06 -4.47 -6.33
N ARG A 173 -13.32 -4.87 -6.15
CA ARG A 173 -14.46 -3.96 -6.32
C ARG A 173 -14.71 -3.01 -5.14
N PHE A 174 -14.01 -3.17 -4.02
CA PHE A 174 -14.20 -2.36 -2.81
C PHE A 174 -13.92 -0.87 -3.00
N GLY A 175 -14.52 -0.01 -2.19
CA GLY A 175 -14.27 1.43 -2.27
C GLY A 175 -14.95 2.06 -3.48
N ILE A 176 -14.18 2.60 -4.42
CA ILE A 176 -14.71 3.38 -5.55
C ILE A 176 -15.66 2.55 -6.43
N PRO A 177 -15.32 1.33 -6.92
CA PRO A 177 -16.17 0.61 -7.87
C PRO A 177 -17.55 0.25 -7.32
N ASP A 178 -17.66 -0.26 -6.09
CA ASP A 178 -18.94 -0.63 -5.46
C ASP A 178 -19.59 0.49 -4.64
N GLY A 179 -18.85 1.55 -4.35
CA GLY A 179 -19.36 2.76 -3.71
C GLY A 179 -20.02 3.72 -4.71
N LEU A 180 -19.63 3.65 -5.99
CA LEU A 180 -20.17 4.48 -7.07
C LEU A 180 -20.77 3.66 -8.22
N PRO A 181 -21.76 2.79 -7.95
CA PRO A 181 -22.32 1.88 -8.95
C PRO A 181 -23.06 2.60 -10.11
N GLY A 182 -23.38 3.88 -9.95
CA GLY A 182 -24.04 4.69 -10.97
C GLY A 182 -23.06 5.41 -11.91
N GLU A 183 -21.76 5.33 -11.67
CA GLU A 183 -20.76 6.01 -12.50
C GLU A 183 -20.51 5.29 -13.82
N SER A 184 -20.43 6.07 -14.90
CA SER A 184 -20.21 5.54 -16.25
C SER A 184 -18.74 5.34 -16.58
N THR A 185 -17.85 5.97 -15.82
CA THR A 185 -16.40 5.95 -16.02
C THR A 185 -15.75 5.81 -14.66
N VAL A 186 -15.03 4.71 -14.48
CA VAL A 186 -14.28 4.37 -13.28
C VAL A 186 -12.96 3.76 -13.75
N ALA A 187 -11.85 4.46 -13.53
CA ALA A 187 -10.51 3.97 -13.80
C ALA A 187 -9.76 3.90 -12.47
N VAL A 188 -9.50 2.69 -11.97
CA VAL A 188 -9.03 2.51 -10.59
C VAL A 188 -7.77 1.66 -10.50
N LYS A 189 -6.92 1.98 -9.51
CA LYS A 189 -5.95 1.03 -8.97
C LYS A 189 -6.21 0.85 -7.48
N GLN A 190 -6.40 -0.40 -7.12
CA GLN A 190 -6.58 -0.86 -5.76
C GLN A 190 -5.24 -1.27 -5.15
N GLY A 191 -5.14 -1.13 -3.82
CA GLY A 191 -4.05 -1.66 -3.01
C GLY A 191 -4.61 -2.33 -1.77
N TRP A 192 -4.06 -3.48 -1.39
CA TRP A 192 -4.36 -4.14 -0.13
C TRP A 192 -3.10 -4.81 0.39
N MET A 193 -2.96 -4.84 1.71
CA MET A 193 -1.94 -5.63 2.38
C MET A 193 -2.36 -5.93 3.81
N CYS A 194 -2.20 -7.17 4.24
CA CYS A 194 -2.14 -7.50 5.66
C CYS A 194 -0.66 -7.74 6.04
N CYS A 195 -0.23 -7.56 7.28
CA CYS A 195 -0.89 -6.92 8.41
C CYS A 195 0.11 -5.93 9.00
N ILE A 196 0.30 -4.77 8.34
CA ILE A 196 1.27 -3.79 8.84
C ILE A 196 0.81 -3.35 10.22
N ALA A 197 1.64 -3.60 11.23
CA ALA A 197 1.31 -3.34 12.63
C ALA A 197 -0.01 -4.00 13.10
N ASN A 198 -0.35 -5.19 12.59
CA ASN A 198 -1.61 -5.90 12.84
C ASN A 198 -2.87 -5.21 12.28
N GLN A 199 -2.72 -4.42 11.24
CA GLN A 199 -3.83 -3.76 10.56
C GLN A 199 -3.91 -4.17 9.09
N TRP A 200 -5.12 -4.26 8.59
CA TRP A 200 -5.38 -4.26 7.16
C TRP A 200 -5.14 -2.87 6.60
N LEU A 201 -4.34 -2.82 5.54
CA LEU A 201 -4.17 -1.65 4.72
C LEU A 201 -5.00 -1.84 3.46
N HIS A 202 -5.88 -0.88 3.15
CA HIS A 202 -6.58 -0.84 1.87
C HIS A 202 -6.49 0.54 1.24
N LEU A 203 -6.38 0.58 -0.08
CA LEU A 203 -6.41 1.79 -0.88
C LEU A 203 -7.37 1.56 -2.05
N SER A 204 -8.29 2.50 -2.24
CA SER A 204 -9.08 2.60 -3.45
C SER A 204 -8.86 3.96 -4.07
N THR A 205 -8.23 3.96 -5.25
CA THR A 205 -7.68 5.17 -5.85
C THR A 205 -8.04 5.21 -7.33
N GLY A 206 -8.37 6.37 -7.86
CA GLY A 206 -8.66 6.44 -9.29
C GLY A 206 -9.32 7.71 -9.78
N LEU A 207 -9.77 7.60 -11.01
CA LEU A 207 -10.43 8.63 -11.79
C LEU A 207 -11.90 8.25 -11.99
N VAL A 208 -12.78 9.22 -11.79
CA VAL A 208 -14.23 8.98 -11.81
C VAL A 208 -14.96 10.08 -12.57
N GLY A 209 -16.09 9.71 -13.16
CA GLY A 209 -17.01 10.62 -13.83
C GLY A 209 -16.60 10.94 -15.25
N ALA A 210 -17.51 11.56 -16.00
CA ALA A 210 -17.33 11.80 -17.43
C ALA A 210 -16.02 12.56 -17.72
N GLY A 211 -15.18 11.97 -18.58
CA GLY A 211 -13.89 12.54 -18.97
C GLY A 211 -12.85 12.54 -17.85
N ASN A 212 -12.94 11.61 -16.89
CA ASN A 212 -12.01 11.49 -15.77
C ASN A 212 -11.92 12.82 -14.99
N ARG A 213 -13.09 13.40 -14.71
CA ARG A 213 -13.22 14.72 -14.10
C ARG A 213 -12.75 14.72 -12.64
N TYR A 214 -13.06 13.67 -11.90
CA TYR A 214 -12.72 13.60 -10.50
C TYR A 214 -11.54 12.68 -10.27
N VAL A 215 -10.69 13.04 -9.32
CA VAL A 215 -9.71 12.14 -8.73
C VAL A 215 -10.17 11.86 -7.31
N LEU A 216 -10.37 10.59 -6.96
CA LEU A 216 -10.74 10.17 -5.62
C LEU A 216 -9.72 9.17 -5.11
N VAL A 217 -9.23 9.43 -3.91
CA VAL A 217 -8.32 8.54 -3.18
C VAL A 217 -8.92 8.31 -1.80
N VAL A 218 -9.10 7.05 -1.46
CA VAL A 218 -9.48 6.59 -0.13
C VAL A 218 -8.43 5.58 0.30
N ALA A 219 -7.89 5.72 1.51
CA ALA A 219 -6.98 4.76 2.11
C ALA A 219 -7.38 4.49 3.56
N SER A 220 -7.29 3.25 4.01
CA SER A 220 -7.55 2.85 5.38
C SER A 220 -6.38 2.10 5.99
N ARG A 221 -6.25 2.25 7.32
CA ARG A 221 -5.62 1.28 8.21
C ARG A 221 -6.69 0.80 9.17
N GLU A 222 -7.04 -0.48 9.12
CA GLU A 222 -8.12 -1.04 9.92
C GLU A 222 -7.60 -2.17 10.80
N ASP A 223 -7.96 -2.11 12.08
CA ASP A 223 -7.67 -3.19 13.01
C ASP A 223 -8.24 -4.51 12.50
N VAL A 224 -7.47 -5.58 12.61
CA VAL A 224 -7.93 -6.90 12.17
C VAL A 224 -9.09 -7.36 13.07
N ASP A 225 -10.29 -7.38 12.49
CA ASP A 225 -11.53 -7.80 13.14
C ASP A 225 -12.00 -9.17 12.63
N TYR A 226 -12.04 -10.13 13.55
CA TYR A 226 -12.64 -11.43 13.27
C TYR A 226 -13.79 -11.66 14.25
N PRO A 227 -14.95 -12.11 13.74
CA PRO A 227 -16.08 -12.44 14.60
C PRO A 227 -15.70 -13.53 15.63
N ASP A 228 -16.44 -13.56 16.73
CA ASP A 228 -16.23 -14.52 17.80
C ASP A 228 -16.25 -15.97 17.27
N GLY A 229 -15.24 -16.76 17.65
CA GLY A 229 -15.11 -18.16 17.25
C GLY A 229 -14.21 -18.43 16.03
N TRP A 230 -13.55 -17.41 15.47
CA TRP A 230 -12.47 -17.63 14.49
C TRP A 230 -11.31 -18.45 15.10
N PRO A 231 -10.75 -19.41 14.35
CA PRO A 231 -9.73 -20.32 14.86
C PRO A 231 -8.48 -19.57 15.31
N THR A 232 -8.01 -19.86 16.52
CA THR A 232 -6.71 -19.41 17.04
C THR A 232 -5.70 -20.55 16.94
N VAL A 233 -4.42 -20.21 16.81
CA VAL A 233 -3.34 -21.18 16.92
C VAL A 233 -2.59 -20.99 18.23
N THR A 234 -2.13 -22.10 18.78
CA THR A 234 -1.27 -22.09 19.95
C THR A 234 0.17 -21.89 19.48
N VAL A 235 0.81 -20.79 19.87
CA VAL A 235 2.25 -20.59 19.64
C VAL A 235 3.02 -20.67 20.96
N GLU A 236 4.20 -21.28 20.89
CA GLU A 236 5.21 -21.20 21.94
C GLU A 236 5.82 -19.80 21.92
N VAL A 237 5.86 -19.14 23.07
CA VAL A 237 6.57 -17.88 23.25
C VAL A 237 7.78 -18.14 24.13
N ASP A 238 8.96 -17.92 23.56
CA ASP A 238 10.21 -17.91 24.31
C ASP A 238 10.35 -16.55 25.04
N ASP A 239 10.34 -16.60 26.36
CA ASP A 239 10.60 -15.47 27.27
C ASP A 239 12.12 -15.13 27.25
N ASP A 240 12.63 -14.58 26.15
CA ASP A 240 14.06 -14.20 26.04
C ASP A 240 14.26 -12.68 25.93
N ARG A 241 13.56 -11.89 26.74
CA ARG A 241 13.73 -10.42 26.81
C ARG A 241 14.08 -9.84 28.17
N SER A 242 14.56 -10.64 29.12
CA SER A 242 14.89 -10.15 30.47
C SER A 242 16.36 -9.88 30.78
N ASP A 243 17.31 -10.02 29.85
CA ASP A 243 18.74 -9.76 30.14
C ASP A 243 19.55 -9.17 28.96
N GLU A 244 19.06 -8.10 28.31
CA GLU A 244 19.98 -7.19 27.62
C GLU A 244 20.34 -6.01 28.54
N PRO A 245 21.64 -5.77 28.83
CA PRO A 245 22.04 -4.62 29.63
C PRO A 245 21.75 -3.33 28.87
N ARG A 246 21.17 -2.36 29.58
CA ARG A 246 20.96 -0.99 29.09
C ARG A 246 22.30 -0.31 28.87
N ASP A 247 22.69 -0.09 27.62
CA ASP A 247 23.77 0.84 27.29
C ASP A 247 23.25 2.29 27.39
N GLU A 248 23.75 3.02 28.38
CA GLU A 248 23.70 4.49 28.42
C GLU A 248 24.79 5.08 27.49
N PRO A 249 24.60 6.30 26.94
CA PRO A 249 25.40 6.78 25.83
C PRO A 249 26.76 7.32 26.31
N ALA A 250 27.85 6.76 25.79
CA ALA A 250 29.18 7.35 25.94
C ALA A 250 29.48 8.32 24.79
N GLY A 251 29.60 9.60 25.12
CA GLY A 251 30.22 10.60 24.24
C GLY A 251 31.74 10.64 24.42
N ALA A 252 32.43 10.89 23.29
CA ALA A 252 33.79 11.41 23.11
C ALA A 252 34.99 10.65 23.73
N ASP A 253 35.80 9.97 22.91
CA ASP A 253 37.08 10.48 22.37
C ASP A 253 37.90 9.37 21.65
N GLU A 254 38.83 9.82 20.82
CA GLU A 254 39.60 9.17 19.74
C GLU A 254 40.64 8.05 20.12
N PRO A 255 41.35 7.41 19.14
CA PRO A 255 41.68 5.97 19.12
C PRO A 255 43.12 5.61 19.51
N THR A 256 43.43 4.33 19.77
CA THR A 256 44.80 3.77 19.58
C THR A 256 44.88 2.23 19.48
N VAL A 257 45.36 1.79 18.31
CA VAL A 257 46.33 0.71 17.93
C VAL A 257 46.74 -0.42 18.91
N ALA A 258 46.47 -1.65 18.45
CA ALA A 258 47.22 -2.93 18.48
C ALA A 258 47.91 -3.48 19.76
N SER A 259 47.66 -4.76 20.07
CA SER A 259 48.63 -5.88 20.01
C SER A 259 48.14 -7.12 20.79
N THR A 260 48.08 -8.29 20.14
CA THR A 260 48.22 -9.64 20.74
C THR A 260 49.70 -9.93 21.07
N PRO A 261 50.14 -10.94 21.88
CA PRO A 261 49.53 -12.31 21.98
C PRO A 261 49.75 -13.14 23.30
N THR A 262 49.06 -14.31 23.32
CA THR A 262 49.35 -15.62 24.00
C THR A 262 49.50 -15.73 25.53
N GLU A 263 48.77 -16.67 26.17
CA GLU A 263 49.31 -17.99 26.57
C GLU A 263 48.20 -18.94 27.09
N VAL A 264 48.39 -20.24 26.86
CA VAL A 264 47.52 -21.39 27.15
C VAL A 264 47.97 -22.09 28.42
N THR A 265 47.06 -22.45 29.33
CA THR A 265 47.13 -23.70 30.12
C THR A 265 45.72 -24.23 30.47
N SER A 266 45.51 -25.54 30.31
CA SER A 266 44.27 -26.34 30.54
C SER A 266 44.31 -27.06 31.92
N PRO A 267 43.36 -27.95 32.31
CA PRO A 267 41.89 -27.99 32.22
C PRO A 267 41.20 -28.32 33.58
N VAL A 268 39.93 -27.97 33.78
CA VAL A 268 39.07 -28.49 34.90
C VAL A 268 37.61 -28.60 34.39
N PRO A 269 36.78 -29.52 34.90
CA PRO A 269 36.14 -30.59 34.14
C PRO A 269 34.73 -30.24 33.61
N THR A 270 34.31 -31.01 32.60
CA THR A 270 32.97 -31.05 32.04
C THR A 270 31.91 -31.28 33.13
N ALA A 271 31.13 -30.24 33.44
CA ALA A 271 29.82 -30.41 34.03
C ALA A 271 28.80 -30.51 32.89
N THR A 272 28.19 -31.67 32.72
CA THR A 272 27.01 -31.84 31.87
C THR A 272 25.93 -30.89 32.40
N PRO A 273 25.43 -29.91 31.61
CA PRO A 273 24.28 -29.15 32.05
C PRO A 273 23.09 -30.11 32.06
N THR A 274 22.56 -30.38 33.25
CA THR A 274 21.23 -30.94 33.41
C THR A 274 20.26 -29.95 32.77
N THR A 275 19.73 -30.28 31.59
CA THR A 275 18.63 -29.54 30.97
C THR A 275 17.40 -29.71 31.85
N THR A 276 17.22 -28.82 32.82
CA THR A 276 15.90 -28.60 33.40
C THR A 276 15.03 -28.07 32.28
N ALA A 277 14.05 -28.85 31.82
CA ALA A 277 13.06 -28.39 30.86
C ALA A 277 12.46 -27.08 31.38
N ARG A 278 12.69 -25.98 30.64
CA ARG A 278 12.08 -24.69 30.96
C ARG A 278 10.59 -24.80 30.66
N PRO A 279 9.71 -24.17 31.47
CA PRO A 279 8.30 -24.13 31.15
C PRO A 279 8.11 -23.33 29.86
N HIS A 280 7.65 -24.00 28.80
CA HIS A 280 7.22 -23.34 27.58
C HIS A 280 5.88 -22.65 27.86
N HIS A 281 5.82 -21.34 27.68
CA HIS A 281 4.58 -20.60 27.76
C HIS A 281 3.92 -20.60 26.38
N TYR A 282 2.71 -21.14 26.34
CA TYR A 282 1.90 -21.18 25.14
C TYR A 282 0.82 -20.10 25.25
N VAL A 283 0.72 -19.23 24.24
CA VAL A 283 -0.41 -18.30 24.10
C VAL A 283 -1.20 -18.64 22.85
N GLN A 284 -2.50 -18.44 22.95
CA GLN A 284 -3.37 -18.43 21.78
C GLN A 284 -3.14 -17.10 21.06
N VAL A 285 -2.68 -17.16 19.83
CA VAL A 285 -2.61 -16.00 18.94
C VAL A 285 -3.54 -16.22 17.76
N ARG A 286 -4.13 -15.13 17.27
CA ARG A 286 -4.79 -15.14 15.97
C ARG A 286 -3.66 -15.24 14.92
N GLN A 287 -3.66 -16.32 14.12
CA GLN A 287 -2.78 -16.40 12.97
C GLN A 287 -3.43 -15.58 11.86
N TYR A 288 -2.78 -14.50 11.46
CA TYR A 288 -3.21 -13.73 10.31
C TYR A 288 -2.71 -14.40 9.03
N PRO A 289 -3.51 -14.47 7.96
CA PRO A 289 -3.01 -14.98 6.68
C PRO A 289 -1.88 -14.08 6.19
N ASP A 290 -0.77 -14.69 5.77
CA ASP A 290 0.26 -13.99 5.03
C ASP A 290 -0.28 -13.74 3.61
N THR A 291 -0.66 -12.49 3.35
CA THR A 291 -1.30 -12.09 2.09
C THR A 291 -0.29 -11.75 1.02
N THR A 292 1.01 -11.86 1.30
CA THR A 292 2.03 -11.75 0.25
C THR A 292 2.05 -12.97 -0.68
N VAL A 293 1.36 -14.05 -0.29
CA VAL A 293 1.31 -15.34 -1.02
C VAL A 293 -0.06 -16.04 -1.01
N THR A 294 -1.08 -15.50 -0.33
CA THR A 294 -2.42 -16.10 -0.26
C THR A 294 -3.53 -15.09 -0.56
N THR A 295 -4.60 -15.61 -1.18
CA THR A 295 -5.67 -14.84 -1.80
C THR A 295 -6.45 -13.95 -0.84
N ALA A 296 -6.37 -14.20 0.47
CA ALA A 296 -7.13 -13.58 1.57
C ALA A 296 -8.61 -13.26 1.28
N SER A 297 -9.18 -13.89 0.26
CA SER A 297 -10.47 -13.51 -0.32
C SER A 297 -11.61 -14.01 0.56
N ASP A 298 -11.37 -15.14 1.21
CA ASP A 298 -12.24 -15.80 2.18
C ASP A 298 -11.97 -15.33 3.63
N ASP A 299 -11.07 -14.38 3.83
CA ASP A 299 -10.78 -13.82 5.14
C ASP A 299 -11.86 -12.83 5.57
N ALA A 300 -12.50 -13.07 6.72
CA ALA A 300 -13.60 -12.21 7.19
C ALA A 300 -13.14 -10.82 7.60
N SER A 301 -11.91 -10.68 8.12
CA SER A 301 -11.39 -9.36 8.46
C SER A 301 -11.07 -8.56 7.20
N ALA A 302 -10.52 -9.22 6.18
CA ALA A 302 -10.30 -8.62 4.88
C ALA A 302 -11.63 -8.20 4.21
N ALA A 303 -12.68 -9.01 4.36
CA ALA A 303 -14.03 -8.66 3.90
C ALA A 303 -14.58 -7.43 4.64
N HIS A 304 -14.42 -7.38 5.96
CA HIS A 304 -14.82 -6.23 6.77
C HIS A 304 -14.10 -4.94 6.32
N ALA A 305 -12.78 -4.98 6.10
CA ALA A 305 -12.01 -3.83 5.62
C ALA A 305 -12.46 -3.34 4.22
N ARG A 306 -12.76 -4.27 3.31
CA ARG A 306 -13.36 -3.95 1.99
C ARG A 306 -14.72 -3.25 2.12
N GLU A 307 -15.56 -3.72 3.05
CA GLU A 307 -16.85 -3.07 3.34
C GLU A 307 -16.65 -1.65 3.90
N THR A 308 -15.67 -1.44 4.79
CA THR A 308 -15.36 -0.09 5.34
C THR A 308 -15.02 0.88 4.23
N MET A 309 -14.13 0.49 3.32
CA MET A 309 -13.75 1.32 2.16
C MET A 309 -14.96 1.68 1.31
N THR A 310 -15.84 0.72 1.05
CA THR A 310 -17.03 0.90 0.22
C THR A 310 -18.05 1.83 0.89
N ASP A 311 -18.28 1.66 2.19
CA ASP A 311 -19.22 2.48 2.95
C ASP A 311 -18.74 3.93 3.11
N VAL A 312 -17.43 4.15 3.26
CA VAL A 312 -16.83 5.50 3.22
C VAL A 312 -17.22 6.20 1.92
N VAL A 313 -17.06 5.54 0.77
CA VAL A 313 -17.43 6.12 -0.53
C VAL A 313 -18.93 6.36 -0.64
N ARG A 314 -19.78 5.45 -0.14
CA ARG A 314 -21.24 5.62 -0.11
C ARG A 314 -21.69 6.78 0.78
N ILE A 315 -21.00 7.03 1.89
CA ILE A 315 -21.31 8.18 2.76
C ILE A 315 -20.97 9.50 2.06
N LEU A 316 -19.86 9.52 1.30
CA LEU A 316 -19.48 10.67 0.47
C LEU A 316 -20.45 10.91 -0.68
N PHE A 317 -20.98 9.84 -1.26
CA PHE A 317 -21.81 9.87 -2.48
C PHE A 317 -23.01 8.92 -2.36
N PRO A 318 -24.03 9.27 -1.55
CA PRO A 318 -25.16 8.40 -1.25
C PRO A 318 -26.05 8.11 -2.47
N GLU A 319 -25.97 8.93 -3.52
CA GLU A 319 -26.65 8.71 -4.79
C GLU A 319 -25.93 7.68 -5.68
N GLY A 320 -24.77 7.14 -5.25
CA GLY A 320 -23.95 6.19 -6.01
C GLY A 320 -23.25 6.82 -7.22
N ARG A 321 -23.18 8.16 -7.26
CA ARG A 321 -22.54 8.99 -8.28
C ARG A 321 -21.88 10.20 -7.65
N ILE A 322 -20.82 10.68 -8.26
CA ILE A 322 -20.03 11.82 -7.76
C ILE A 322 -20.60 13.18 -8.17
N ASP A 323 -21.40 13.20 -9.26
CA ASP A 323 -22.04 14.38 -9.84
C ASP A 323 -23.47 14.65 -9.33
#